data_AF-A0A8C6UII9-F1
#
_entry.id   AF-A0A8C6UII9-F1
#
_cell.length_a   1.000
_cell.length_b   1.000
_cell.length_c   1.000
_cell.angle_alpha   90.00
_cell.angle_beta   90.00
_cell.angle_gamma   90.00
#
_symmetry.space_group_name_H-M   'P 1'
#
loop_
_entity.id
_entity.type
_entity.pdbx_description
1 polymer ?
#
loop_
_entity_poly.entity_id
_entity_poly.type
_entity_poly.pdbx_seq_one_letter_code
_entity_poly.pdbx_strand_id
1 'polypeptide(L)'
;MGCAISGLAAKSDFGERGTDDAPAHLSDAQIQMIKDSWKLIRDDIAKVGIIMFVRLFETHPECKDVFFLFRDVEDLERLRTSRELRAHGLRVMSFIEKSVARLDHLERLEALAIELGKSHYHYNAPPRYFNYVGAEFICAVQPILKDRWTSELEEAWKTMFRYVTGLMKQGYQEESDRRRQAAASPKDRPEKRSTAL
;
A
#
# COMPACT_ATOMS: atom_id res chain seq x y z
N MET A 1 -19.88 14.23 37.41
CA MET A 1 -19.33 14.55 36.07
C MET A 1 -17.93 13.97 36.00
N GLY A 2 -17.71 12.98 35.15
CA GLY A 2 -16.41 12.31 35.02
C GLY A 2 -16.56 10.88 34.53
N CYS A 3 -16.71 10.70 33.21
CA CYS A 3 -16.50 9.40 32.57
C CYS A 3 -15.21 9.50 31.76
N ALA A 4 -14.17 8.86 32.27
CA ALA A 4 -12.96 8.56 31.52
C ALA A 4 -13.28 7.45 30.52
N ILE A 5 -13.42 7.80 29.25
CA ILE A 5 -13.34 6.86 28.14
C ILE A 5 -11.86 6.57 27.88
N SER A 6 -11.31 5.64 28.65
CA SER A 6 -10.02 5.02 28.34
C SER A 6 -10.17 4.25 27.03
N GLY A 7 -9.63 4.83 25.95
CA GLY A 7 -9.51 4.17 24.67
C GLY A 7 -8.57 2.97 24.79
N LEU A 8 -9.12 1.76 24.64
CA LEU A 8 -8.32 0.62 24.23
C LEU A 8 -7.94 0.84 22.76
N ALA A 9 -6.76 1.42 22.53
CA ALA A 9 -6.06 1.21 21.28
C ALA A 9 -5.64 -0.27 21.25
N ALA A 10 -6.45 -1.10 20.61
CA ALA A 10 -6.03 -2.44 20.23
C ALA A 10 -4.82 -2.28 19.32
N LYS A 11 -3.64 -2.67 19.83
CA LYS A 11 -2.42 -2.77 19.03
C LYS A 11 -2.72 -3.77 17.92
N SER A 12 -2.78 -3.29 16.68
CA SER A 12 -2.91 -4.13 15.50
C SER A 12 -1.72 -5.08 15.45
N ASP A 13 -1.98 -6.38 15.55
CA ASP A 13 -0.99 -7.45 15.45
C ASP A 13 -0.54 -7.64 13.99
N PHE A 14 0.02 -6.57 13.42
CA PHE A 14 0.76 -6.58 12.16
C PHE A 14 2.28 -6.67 12.41
N GLY A 15 2.68 -6.87 13.67
CA GLY A 15 4.06 -7.05 14.10
C GLY A 15 4.53 -8.48 13.82
N GLU A 16 5.39 -8.60 12.81
CA GLU A 16 6.37 -9.68 12.60
C GLU A 16 6.04 -11.04 13.23
N ARG A 17 5.01 -11.72 12.69
CA ARG A 17 4.97 -13.18 12.74
C ARG A 17 5.44 -13.70 11.39
N GLY A 18 6.73 -14.03 11.34
CA GLY A 18 7.29 -14.79 10.23
C GLY A 18 6.63 -16.17 10.18
N THR A 19 5.70 -16.36 9.25
CA THR A 19 5.24 -17.68 8.80
C THR A 19 4.84 -17.58 7.34
N ASP A 20 5.60 -18.30 6.52
CA ASP A 20 5.40 -18.68 5.12
C ASP A 20 5.32 -17.58 4.06
N ASP A 21 6.40 -17.53 3.25
CA ASP A 21 6.48 -17.05 1.86
C ASP A 21 5.55 -17.82 0.89
N ALA A 22 4.49 -18.47 1.40
CA ALA A 22 3.49 -19.08 0.55
C ALA A 22 2.70 -17.95 -0.13
N PRO A 23 2.54 -17.98 -1.47
CA PRO A 23 1.73 -16.99 -2.16
C PRO A 23 0.32 -17.02 -1.59
N ALA A 24 -0.11 -15.90 -1.01
CA ALA A 24 -1.44 -15.76 -0.43
C ALA A 24 -2.49 -16.00 -1.53
N HIS A 25 -3.17 -17.14 -1.48
CA HIS A 25 -4.22 -17.48 -2.43
C HIS A 25 -5.58 -17.10 -1.84
N LEU A 26 -6.36 -16.30 -2.55
CA LEU A 26 -7.73 -15.99 -2.15
C LEU A 26 -8.67 -17.11 -2.57
N SER A 27 -9.56 -17.53 -1.69
CA SER A 27 -10.67 -18.42 -2.07
C SER A 27 -11.80 -17.65 -2.75
N ASP A 28 -12.63 -18.33 -3.55
CA ASP A 28 -13.81 -17.72 -4.18
C ASP A 28 -14.74 -17.05 -3.16
N ALA A 29 -14.88 -17.67 -1.98
CA ALA A 29 -15.64 -17.09 -0.87
C ALA A 29 -15.02 -15.77 -0.37
N GLN A 30 -13.69 -15.71 -0.21
CA GLN A 30 -12.99 -14.48 0.16
C GLN A 30 -13.13 -13.41 -0.92
N ILE A 31 -12.99 -13.77 -2.20
CA ILE A 31 -13.18 -12.85 -3.32
C ILE A 31 -14.59 -12.24 -3.28
N GLN A 32 -15.61 -13.05 -3.06
CA GLN A 32 -16.99 -12.58 -2.98
C GLN A 32 -17.21 -11.65 -1.79
N MET A 33 -16.71 -12.00 -0.60
CA MET A 33 -16.78 -11.14 0.60
C MET A 33 -16.12 -9.77 0.36
N ILE A 34 -14.96 -9.74 -0.29
CA ILE A 34 -14.26 -8.49 -0.63
C ILE A 34 -15.08 -7.66 -1.59
N LYS A 35 -15.60 -8.25 -2.67
CA LYS A 35 -16.42 -7.53 -3.66
C LYS A 35 -17.69 -6.95 -3.07
N ASP A 36 -18.38 -7.71 -2.20
CA ASP A 36 -19.63 -7.24 -1.60
C ASP A 36 -19.39 -6.14 -0.57
N SER A 37 -18.35 -6.28 0.27
CA SER A 37 -17.96 -5.22 1.21
C SER A 37 -17.46 -3.96 0.48
N TRP A 38 -16.75 -4.11 -0.64
CA TRP A 38 -16.27 -2.98 -1.44
C TRP A 38 -17.40 -2.10 -1.98
N LYS A 39 -18.56 -2.68 -2.31
CA LYS A 39 -19.76 -1.92 -2.75
C LYS A 39 -20.23 -0.92 -1.70
N LEU A 40 -19.98 -1.18 -0.41
CA LEU A 40 -20.33 -0.29 0.69
C LEU A 40 -19.20 0.72 0.96
N ILE A 41 -17.93 0.28 0.86
CA ILE A 41 -16.76 1.13 1.10
C ILE A 41 -16.65 2.25 0.04
N ARG A 42 -17.00 1.96 -1.23
CA ARG A 42 -16.82 2.89 -2.35
C ARG A 42 -17.63 4.19 -2.23
N ASP A 43 -18.71 4.20 -1.46
CA ASP A 43 -19.54 5.40 -1.28
C ASP A 43 -18.80 6.48 -0.47
N ASP A 44 -17.85 6.07 0.37
CA ASP A 44 -17.02 6.93 1.22
C ASP A 44 -15.54 6.96 0.80
N ILE A 45 -15.23 6.55 -0.43
CA ILE A 45 -13.85 6.24 -0.87
C ILE A 45 -12.84 7.37 -0.65
N ALA A 46 -13.24 8.63 -0.89
CA ALA A 46 -12.37 9.79 -0.68
C ALA A 46 -12.05 9.98 0.82
N LYS A 47 -13.04 9.76 1.68
CA LYS A 47 -12.92 9.88 3.13
C LYS A 47 -12.07 8.74 3.69
N VAL A 48 -12.28 7.51 3.21
CA VAL A 48 -11.46 6.34 3.57
C VAL A 48 -9.98 6.59 3.25
N GLY A 49 -9.68 7.08 2.04
CA GLY A 49 -8.31 7.37 1.63
C GLY A 49 -7.61 8.39 2.54
N ILE A 50 -8.32 9.46 2.94
CA ILE A 50 -7.76 10.46 3.86
C ILE A 50 -7.54 9.86 5.26
N ILE A 51 -8.53 9.16 5.80
CA ILE A 51 -8.44 8.55 7.14
C ILE A 51 -7.28 7.56 7.19
N MET A 52 -7.16 6.68 6.19
CA MET A 52 -6.09 5.70 6.09
C MET A 52 -4.70 6.37 6.13
N PHE A 53 -4.48 7.43 5.34
CA PHE A 53 -3.17 8.08 5.30
C PHE A 53 -2.85 8.92 6.53
N VAL A 54 -3.84 9.59 7.10
CA VAL A 54 -3.63 10.34 8.35
C VAL A 54 -3.24 9.35 9.46
N ARG A 55 -3.96 8.23 9.57
CA ARG A 55 -3.60 7.17 10.52
C ARG A 55 -2.21 6.60 10.25
N LEU A 56 -1.87 6.34 8.99
CA LEU A 56 -0.53 5.86 8.60
C LEU A 56 0.57 6.79 9.11
N PHE A 57 0.38 8.11 8.98
CA PHE A 57 1.38 9.08 9.45
C PHE A 57 1.35 9.30 10.97
N GLU A 58 0.23 9.02 11.64
CA GLU A 58 0.12 8.99 13.10
C GLU A 58 0.86 7.77 13.69
N THR A 59 0.68 6.59 13.07
CA THR A 59 1.19 5.30 13.59
C THR A 59 2.61 4.99 13.11
N HIS A 60 2.97 5.44 11.91
CA HIS A 60 4.24 5.19 11.24
C HIS A 60 4.80 6.50 10.64
N PRO A 61 5.25 7.45 11.48
CA PRO A 61 5.66 8.79 11.03
C PRO A 61 6.82 8.77 10.01
N GLU A 62 7.66 7.73 10.01
CA GLU A 62 8.74 7.51 9.04
C GLU A 62 8.23 7.33 7.60
N CYS A 63 6.95 7.00 7.43
CA CYS A 63 6.31 6.96 6.11
C CYS A 63 6.21 8.35 5.48
N LYS A 64 6.23 9.45 6.26
CA LYS A 64 6.21 10.82 5.71
C LYS A 64 7.48 11.15 4.93
N ASP A 65 8.59 10.47 5.19
CA ASP A 65 9.88 10.75 4.53
C ASP A 65 9.81 10.59 3.02
N VAL A 66 8.98 9.69 2.51
CA VAL A 66 8.82 9.45 1.07
C VAL A 66 7.81 10.42 0.43
N PHE A 67 7.07 11.18 1.25
CA PHE A 67 6.16 12.22 0.82
C PHE A 67 6.78 13.60 1.01
N PHE A 68 7.54 14.07 0.01
CA PHE A 68 8.22 15.36 0.07
C PHE A 68 7.31 16.53 0.50
N LEU A 69 6.03 16.51 0.11
CA LEU A 69 5.06 17.56 0.45
C LEU A 69 4.54 17.51 1.90
N PHE A 70 4.72 16.39 2.60
CA PHE A 70 4.18 16.17 3.96
C PHE A 70 5.26 15.91 5.01
N ARG A 71 6.52 15.72 4.61
CA ARG A 71 7.64 15.37 5.49
C ARG A 71 7.72 16.26 6.72
N ASP A 72 7.64 17.57 6.51
CA ASP A 72 7.81 18.58 7.57
C ASP A 72 6.47 19.04 8.18
N VAL A 73 5.35 18.38 7.85
CA VAL A 73 4.05 18.69 8.44
C VAL A 73 3.92 17.94 9.76
N GLU A 74 3.97 18.70 10.87
CA GLU A 74 3.77 18.18 12.23
C GLU A 74 2.29 18.05 12.58
N ASP A 75 1.47 19.02 12.17
CA ASP A 75 0.03 19.03 12.40
C ASP A 75 -0.70 18.18 11.35
N LEU A 76 -0.99 16.93 11.72
CA LEU A 76 -1.67 15.96 10.85
C LEU A 76 -3.14 16.32 10.58
N GLU A 77 -3.77 17.16 11.40
CA GLU A 77 -5.14 17.62 11.13
C GLU A 77 -5.17 18.53 9.90
N ARG A 78 -4.11 19.31 9.66
CA ARG A 78 -3.97 20.08 8.41
C ARG A 78 -3.91 19.18 7.19
N LEU A 79 -3.31 17.99 7.31
CA LEU A 79 -3.22 17.04 6.20
C LEU A 79 -4.59 16.52 5.77
N ARG A 80 -5.59 16.43 6.66
CA ARG A 80 -6.97 16.05 6.29
C ARG A 80 -7.58 16.94 5.22
N THR A 81 -7.17 18.21 5.20
CA THR A 81 -7.63 19.21 4.25
C THR A 81 -6.71 19.42 3.06
N SER A 82 -5.52 18.79 3.05
CA SER A 82 -4.56 18.89 1.94
C SER A 82 -5.14 18.31 0.66
N ARG A 83 -5.07 19.11 -0.42
CA ARG A 83 -5.48 18.69 -1.76
C ARG A 83 -4.58 17.57 -2.28
N GLU A 84 -3.30 17.66 -1.97
CA GLU A 84 -2.25 16.72 -2.35
C GLU A 84 -2.48 15.36 -1.67
N LEU A 85 -2.79 15.36 -0.36
CA LEU A 85 -3.05 14.12 0.35
C LEU A 85 -4.34 13.48 -0.14
N ARG A 86 -5.39 14.27 -0.36
CA ARG A 86 -6.64 13.79 -0.96
C ARG A 86 -6.42 13.17 -2.33
N ALA A 87 -5.63 13.81 -3.20
CA ALA A 87 -5.32 13.29 -4.52
C ALA A 87 -4.49 11.99 -4.45
N HIS A 88 -3.56 11.87 -3.51
CA HIS A 88 -2.82 10.63 -3.30
C HIS A 88 -3.71 9.52 -2.74
N GLY A 89 -4.53 9.81 -1.72
CA GLY A 89 -5.53 8.90 -1.18
C GLY A 89 -6.44 8.33 -2.26
N LEU A 90 -6.96 9.17 -3.15
CA LEU A 90 -7.77 8.74 -4.29
C LEU A 90 -7.01 7.83 -5.28
N ARG A 91 -5.72 8.07 -5.52
CA ARG A 91 -4.91 7.18 -6.37
C ARG A 91 -4.77 5.80 -5.76
N VAL A 92 -4.53 5.71 -4.45
CA VAL A 92 -4.43 4.42 -3.75
C VAL A 92 -5.79 3.71 -3.74
N MET A 93 -6.87 4.43 -3.43
CA MET A 93 -8.20 3.83 -3.46
C MET A 93 -8.62 3.37 -4.86
N SER A 94 -8.25 4.10 -5.92
CA SER A 94 -8.46 3.67 -7.31
C SER A 94 -7.65 2.42 -7.67
N PHE A 95 -6.44 2.27 -7.11
CA PHE A 95 -5.68 1.05 -7.26
C PHE A 95 -6.38 -0.12 -6.56
N ILE A 96 -6.83 0.05 -5.32
CA ILE A 96 -7.59 -0.98 -4.58
C ILE A 96 -8.86 -1.36 -5.35
N GLU A 97 -9.59 -0.39 -5.90
CA GLU A 97 -10.77 -0.64 -6.74
C GLU A 97 -10.43 -1.54 -7.95
N LYS A 98 -9.35 -1.21 -8.66
CA LYS A 98 -8.86 -2.02 -9.80
C LYS A 98 -8.45 -3.41 -9.36
N SER A 99 -7.85 -3.55 -8.18
CA SER A 99 -7.48 -4.84 -7.63
C SER A 99 -8.70 -5.69 -7.30
N VAL A 100 -9.70 -5.13 -6.61
CA VAL A 100 -10.99 -5.81 -6.32
C VAL A 100 -11.68 -6.24 -7.61
N ALA A 101 -11.72 -5.37 -8.63
CA ALA A 101 -12.34 -5.67 -9.93
C ALA A 101 -11.60 -6.76 -10.73
N ARG A 102 -10.36 -7.09 -10.37
CA ARG A 102 -9.51 -8.07 -11.08
C ARG A 102 -9.26 -9.35 -10.26
N LEU A 103 -9.94 -9.54 -9.13
CA LEU A 103 -9.79 -10.75 -8.33
C LEU A 103 -10.19 -12.04 -9.09
N ASP A 104 -11.02 -11.95 -10.15
CA ASP A 104 -11.31 -13.10 -11.03
C ASP A 104 -10.35 -13.22 -12.24
N HIS A 105 -9.39 -12.30 -12.35
CA HIS A 105 -8.46 -12.17 -13.46
C HIS A 105 -7.05 -11.93 -12.91
N LEU A 106 -6.55 -12.90 -12.15
CA LEU A 106 -5.35 -12.75 -11.33
C LEU A 106 -4.13 -12.33 -12.15
N GLU A 107 -3.96 -12.81 -13.38
CA GLU A 107 -2.81 -12.43 -14.23
C GLU A 107 -2.80 -10.91 -14.52
N ARG A 108 -3.98 -10.29 -14.65
CA ARG A 108 -4.11 -8.84 -14.85
C ARG A 108 -3.89 -8.04 -13.57
N LEU A 109 -4.15 -8.65 -12.41
CA LEU A 109 -3.84 -8.07 -11.11
C LEU A 109 -2.34 -8.16 -10.83
N GLU A 110 -1.73 -9.29 -11.10
CA GLU A 110 -0.29 -9.54 -10.97
C GLU A 110 0.53 -8.52 -11.76
N ALA A 111 0.27 -8.39 -13.06
CA ALA A 111 0.96 -7.42 -13.90
C ALA A 111 0.79 -5.99 -13.36
N LEU A 112 -0.40 -5.63 -12.89
CA LEU A 112 -0.67 -4.29 -12.34
C LEU A 112 0.11 -4.05 -11.04
N ALA A 113 0.13 -5.02 -10.13
CA ALA A 113 0.79 -4.90 -8.83
C ALA A 113 2.32 -4.89 -8.97
N ILE A 114 2.88 -5.70 -9.87
CA ILE A 114 4.30 -5.70 -10.19
C ILE A 114 4.74 -4.34 -10.73
N GLU A 115 4.01 -3.77 -11.70
CA GLU A 115 4.31 -2.44 -12.25
C GLU A 115 4.17 -1.33 -11.19
N LEU A 116 3.21 -1.46 -10.26
CA LEU A 116 3.13 -0.55 -9.13
C LEU A 116 4.36 -0.67 -8.21
N GLY A 117 4.84 -1.88 -7.97
CA GLY A 117 6.08 -2.14 -7.22
C GLY A 117 7.31 -1.46 -7.84
N LYS A 118 7.49 -1.59 -9.16
CA LYS A 118 8.55 -0.91 -9.93
C LYS A 118 8.44 0.62 -9.80
N SER A 119 7.21 1.15 -9.84
CA SER A 119 6.98 2.58 -9.64
C SER A 119 7.39 3.04 -8.24
N HIS A 120 7.10 2.26 -7.20
CA HIS A 120 7.47 2.58 -5.82
C HIS A 120 8.98 2.55 -5.57
N TYR A 121 9.75 1.76 -6.33
CA TYR A 121 11.21 1.87 -6.36
C TYR A 121 11.65 3.28 -6.77
N HIS A 122 11.07 3.83 -7.83
CA HIS A 122 11.38 5.19 -8.27
C HIS A 122 10.91 6.29 -7.30
N TYR A 123 9.92 6.00 -6.47
CA TYR A 123 9.48 6.90 -5.40
C TYR A 123 10.34 6.82 -4.15
N ASN A 124 11.35 5.94 -4.11
CA ASN A 124 12.11 5.61 -2.91
C ASN A 124 11.22 5.16 -1.74
N ALA A 125 10.12 4.47 -2.05
CA ALA A 125 9.16 3.98 -1.07
C ALA A 125 9.45 2.50 -0.75
N PRO A 126 10.16 2.20 0.35
CA PRO A 126 10.64 0.85 0.62
C PRO A 126 9.50 -0.15 0.88
N PRO A 127 9.68 -1.41 0.46
CA PRO A 127 8.77 -2.54 0.69
C PRO A 127 8.10 -2.65 2.06
N ARG A 128 8.82 -2.29 3.13
CA ARG A 128 8.31 -2.35 4.51
C ARG A 128 7.05 -1.50 4.72
N TYR A 129 6.91 -0.39 3.98
CA TYR A 129 5.77 0.52 4.11
C TYR A 129 4.47 -0.03 3.49
N PHE A 130 4.56 -1.00 2.57
CA PHE A 130 3.38 -1.52 1.88
C PHE A 130 2.43 -2.27 2.83
N ASN A 131 2.99 -2.98 3.82
CA ASN A 131 2.21 -3.72 4.81
C ASN A 131 1.39 -2.77 5.71
N TYR A 132 1.92 -1.60 6.04
CA TYR A 132 1.22 -0.61 6.87
C TYR A 132 -0.03 -0.07 6.18
N VAL A 133 0.01 0.12 4.86
CA VAL A 133 -1.15 0.60 4.09
C VAL A 133 -2.32 -0.38 4.20
N GLY A 134 -2.07 -1.69 4.12
CA GLY A 134 -3.13 -2.70 4.27
C GLY A 134 -3.75 -2.69 5.66
N ALA A 135 -2.92 -2.57 6.71
CA ALA A 135 -3.38 -2.47 8.09
C ALA A 135 -4.25 -1.22 8.31
N GLU A 136 -3.78 -0.06 7.83
CA GLU A 136 -4.52 1.19 8.01
C GLU A 136 -5.79 1.27 7.16
N PHE A 137 -5.81 0.62 5.99
CA PHE A 137 -7.04 0.46 5.21
C PHE A 137 -8.09 -0.30 6.02
N ILE A 138 -7.72 -1.46 6.58
CA ILE A 138 -8.60 -2.29 7.39
C ILE A 138 -9.17 -1.49 8.57
N CYS A 139 -8.32 -0.78 9.30
CA CYS A 139 -8.75 0.08 10.41
C CYS A 139 -9.68 1.21 9.95
N ALA A 140 -9.48 1.76 8.75
CA ALA A 140 -10.30 2.84 8.20
C ALA A 140 -11.70 2.36 7.75
N VAL A 141 -11.83 1.12 7.25
CA VAL A 141 -13.10 0.59 6.73
C VAL A 141 -13.95 -0.15 7.76
N GLN A 142 -13.35 -0.67 8.83
CA GLN A 142 -14.08 -1.39 9.88
C GLN A 142 -15.25 -0.56 10.46
N PRO A 143 -15.09 0.74 10.82
CA PRO A 143 -16.20 1.56 11.32
C PRO A 143 -17.30 1.85 10.28
N ILE A 144 -17.00 1.74 8.98
CA ILE A 144 -17.96 1.97 7.89
C ILE A 144 -18.87 0.74 7.75
N LEU A 145 -18.29 -0.45 7.85
CA LEU A 145 -19.00 -1.71 7.67
C LEU A 145 -19.83 -2.11 8.91
N LYS A 146 -19.47 -1.62 10.11
CA LYS A 146 -20.23 -1.81 11.36
C LYS A 146 -20.58 -3.29 11.57
N ASP A 147 -21.88 -3.63 11.66
CA ASP A 147 -22.38 -4.98 11.87
C ASP A 147 -22.10 -5.95 10.71
N ARG A 148 -21.65 -5.44 9.54
CA ARG A 148 -21.18 -6.25 8.40
C ARG A 148 -19.72 -6.68 8.54
N TRP A 149 -18.97 -6.10 9.49
CA TRP A 149 -17.58 -6.49 9.72
C TRP A 149 -17.53 -7.79 10.51
N THR A 150 -16.78 -8.78 10.00
CA THR A 150 -16.53 -10.05 10.68
C THR A 150 -15.05 -10.41 10.60
N SER A 151 -14.61 -11.34 11.45
CA SER A 151 -13.23 -11.84 11.44
C SER A 151 -12.86 -12.49 10.10
N GLU A 152 -13.82 -13.16 9.45
CA GLU A 152 -13.63 -13.77 8.13
C GLU A 152 -13.44 -12.71 7.04
N LEU A 153 -14.20 -11.61 7.11
CA LEU A 153 -14.04 -10.49 6.19
C LEU A 153 -12.70 -9.78 6.40
N GLU A 154 -12.29 -9.60 7.64
CA GLU A 154 -10.97 -9.07 7.98
C GLU A 154 -9.85 -9.92 7.40
N GLU A 155 -9.91 -11.25 7.59
CA GLU A 155 -8.90 -12.16 7.02
C GLU A 155 -8.93 -12.21 5.49
N ALA A 156 -10.10 -12.03 4.86
CA ALA A 156 -10.18 -11.89 3.41
C ALA A 156 -9.42 -10.65 2.93
N TRP A 157 -9.65 -9.49 3.54
CA TRP A 157 -8.92 -8.26 3.22
C TRP A 157 -7.42 -8.38 3.51
N LYS A 158 -7.02 -8.94 4.65
CA LYS A 158 -5.60 -9.20 4.95
C LYS A 158 -4.95 -10.08 3.90
N THR A 159 -5.62 -11.15 3.48
CA THR A 159 -5.12 -12.07 2.44
C THR A 159 -4.95 -11.35 1.10
N MET A 160 -5.91 -10.52 0.71
CA MET A 160 -5.83 -9.67 -0.49
C MET A 160 -4.63 -8.71 -0.44
N PHE A 161 -4.44 -8.00 0.67
CA PHE A 161 -3.29 -7.11 0.84
C PHE A 161 -1.97 -7.87 0.87
N ARG A 162 -1.88 -9.02 1.55
CA ARG A 162 -0.67 -9.87 1.52
C ARG A 162 -0.31 -10.27 0.09
N TYR A 163 -1.29 -10.73 -0.69
CA TYR A 163 -1.09 -11.11 -2.09
C TYR A 163 -0.58 -9.93 -2.93
N VAL A 164 -1.29 -8.81 -2.93
CA VAL A 164 -0.93 -7.62 -3.73
C VAL A 164 0.40 -7.02 -3.31
N THR A 165 0.65 -6.91 -2.00
CA THR A 165 1.92 -6.35 -1.51
C THR A 165 3.08 -7.29 -1.77
N GLY A 166 2.88 -8.61 -1.76
CA GLY A 166 3.89 -9.58 -2.21
C GLY A 166 4.33 -9.33 -3.66
N LEU A 167 3.37 -9.14 -4.56
CA LEU A 167 3.64 -8.80 -5.96
C LEU A 167 4.33 -7.45 -6.13
N MET A 168 3.94 -6.45 -5.34
CA MET A 168 4.64 -5.15 -5.33
C MET A 168 6.09 -5.28 -4.85
N LYS A 169 6.36 -6.13 -3.85
CA LYS A 169 7.73 -6.40 -3.37
C LYS A 169 8.56 -7.06 -4.47
N GLN A 170 7.98 -8.02 -5.19
CA GLN A 170 8.62 -8.63 -6.35
C GLN A 170 8.98 -7.57 -7.40
N GLY A 171 8.02 -6.75 -7.84
CA GLY A 171 8.28 -5.70 -8.83
C GLY A 171 9.30 -4.66 -8.38
N TYR A 172 9.29 -4.30 -7.10
CA TYR A 172 10.31 -3.41 -6.51
C TYR A 172 11.71 -4.02 -6.62
N GLN A 173 11.85 -5.31 -6.29
CA GLN A 173 13.12 -6.03 -6.34
C GLN A 173 13.63 -6.18 -7.78
N GLU A 174 12.75 -6.53 -8.72
CA GLU A 174 13.06 -6.59 -10.15
C GLU A 174 13.64 -5.26 -10.67
N GLU A 175 13.00 -4.13 -10.32
CA GLU A 175 13.50 -2.82 -10.73
C GLU A 175 14.83 -2.48 -10.08
N SER A 176 15.00 -2.78 -8.79
CA SER A 176 16.24 -2.59 -8.07
C SER A 176 17.41 -3.34 -8.73
N ASP A 177 17.23 -4.62 -9.04
CA ASP A 177 18.27 -5.44 -9.64
C ASP A 177 18.58 -5.03 -11.07
N ARG A 178 17.56 -4.67 -11.86
CA ARG A 178 17.73 -4.09 -13.21
C ARG A 178 18.62 -2.84 -13.17
N ARG A 179 18.40 -1.96 -12.20
CA ARG A 179 19.18 -0.71 -12.05
C ARG A 179 20.61 -0.96 -11.60
N ARG A 180 20.81 -1.92 -10.68
CA ARG A 180 22.15 -2.34 -10.25
C ARG A 180 22.95 -2.91 -11.42
N GLN A 181 22.33 -3.77 -12.24
CA GLN A 181 22.96 -4.36 -13.42
C GLN A 181 23.31 -3.28 -14.46
N ALA A 182 22.37 -2.36 -14.76
CA ALA A 182 22.61 -1.28 -15.70
C ALA A 182 23.73 -0.31 -15.26
N ALA A 183 23.91 -0.11 -13.95
CA ALA A 183 25.00 0.70 -13.40
C ALA A 183 26.36 -0.03 -13.42
N ALA A 184 26.35 -1.36 -13.37
CA ALA A 184 27.55 -2.19 -13.38
C ALA A 184 28.14 -2.44 -14.79
N SER A 185 27.35 -2.28 -15.86
CA SER A 185 27.85 -2.39 -17.23
C SER A 185 28.62 -1.13 -17.65
N PRO A 186 29.94 -1.19 -17.89
CA PRO A 186 30.70 -0.05 -18.37
C PRO A 186 30.22 0.30 -19.79
N LYS A 187 29.67 1.50 -19.99
CA LYS A 187 29.44 2.04 -21.33
C LYS A 187 30.79 2.08 -22.06
N ASP A 188 30.87 1.46 -23.24
CA ASP A 188 32.00 1.58 -24.18
C ASP A 188 32.52 3.02 -24.22
N ARG A 189 33.71 3.21 -23.66
CA ARG A 189 34.44 4.48 -23.72
C ARG A 189 35.13 4.48 -25.08
N PRO A 190 34.79 5.36 -26.04
CA PRO A 190 35.54 5.40 -27.28
C PRO A 190 36.96 5.83 -26.94
N GLU A 191 37.91 4.91 -27.12
CA GLU A 191 39.33 5.22 -27.03
C GLU A 191 39.62 6.33 -28.05
N LYS A 192 39.92 7.53 -27.56
CA LYS A 192 40.52 8.57 -28.38
C LYS A 192 41.89 8.06 -28.80
N ARG A 193 41.94 7.43 -29.97
CA ARG A 193 43.17 7.05 -30.65
C ARG A 193 43.93 8.35 -30.95
N SER A 194 44.91 8.63 -30.11
CA SER A 194 45.86 9.74 -30.27
C SER A 194 46.70 9.48 -31.51
N THR A 195 46.31 10.07 -32.65
CA THR A 195 47.23 10.28 -33.77
C THR A 195 48.03 11.54 -33.49
N ALA A 196 49.19 11.38 -32.86
CA ALA A 196 50.26 12.37 -32.91
C ALA A 196 51.17 12.05 -34.10
N LEU A 197 51.54 13.10 -34.81
CA LEU A 197 52.35 13.18 -36.03
C LEU A 197 53.69 12.42 -35.95
#